data_AF-A0A954U1Y6-F1
#
_entry.id   AF-A0A954U1Y6-F1
#
_cell.length_a   1.000
_cell.length_b   1.000
_cell.length_c   1.000
_cell.angle_alpha   90.00
_cell.angle_beta   90.00
_cell.angle_gamma   90.00
#
_symmetry.space_group_name_H-M   'P 1'
#
loop_
_entity.id
_entity.type
_entity.pdbx_description
1 polymer ?
#
loop_
_entity_poly.entity_id
_entity_poly.type
_entity_poly.pdbx_seq_one_letter_code
_entity_poly.pdbx_strand_id
1 'polypeptide(L)'
;RLQEMAVLGNRLRQGSLMAQADGAVVVNSLLESESDARSETKGRILGGGVSGISRTLGLVLTSEHHSVRKSSMVGKAINARFHTYDRGTKRGVATPKRDNFIELVVHQRYRNNLMRYARVVQAIPVNETPHELMDRLAELSVKLQQPHTAVSAAVDLEAIGPEALPTLRKGLSSPQPIVRFASAEALAYLNEEEAVAYLTESARNEPAFRWHAFAALSSMTDSEAHTGLAELLHEPSDETRYGAFDALKKFNPRDPLVRGELVGDAVSLHKVASQTEPLIHVRRTDRPEIVFFGNIGALQTPAAVFAGKQILVKSEDANRLKVTRFAVGDADHTEYCANDVYAMVRTIVMVGGSYTDVVAAIGDAKQKGILGSRVKFDALPVPGRDYQLEEEPEGDFDGLDDGEILDESDADIGELAPAA
;
A
#
# COMPACT_ATOMS: atom_id res chain seq x y z
N ARG A 1 -17.05 -21.86 -6.34
CA ARG A 1 -16.94 -21.38 -7.75
C ARG A 1 -18.18 -20.56 -8.07
N LEU A 2 -18.03 -19.43 -8.76
CA LEU A 2 -19.11 -18.53 -9.16
C LEU A 2 -19.29 -18.60 -10.68
N GLN A 3 -20.48 -18.97 -11.14
CA GLN A 3 -20.87 -19.10 -12.55
C GLN A 3 -22.29 -18.56 -12.72
N GLU A 4 -22.56 -17.93 -13.86
CA GLU A 4 -23.92 -17.57 -14.24
C GLU A 4 -24.70 -18.82 -14.61
N MET A 5 -25.94 -18.94 -14.15
CA MET A 5 -26.85 -20.01 -14.54
C MET A 5 -28.13 -19.41 -15.10
N ALA A 6 -28.52 -19.83 -16.30
CA ALA A 6 -29.73 -19.37 -16.95
C ALA A 6 -30.53 -20.56 -17.49
N VAL A 7 -31.86 -20.48 -17.41
CA VAL A 7 -32.75 -21.47 -18.04
C VAL A 7 -33.08 -20.99 -19.44
N LEU A 8 -32.55 -21.69 -20.46
CA LEU A 8 -32.78 -21.38 -21.87
C LEU A 8 -33.41 -22.59 -22.54
N GLY A 9 -34.65 -22.42 -23.03
CA GLY A 9 -35.39 -23.50 -23.70
C GLY A 9 -35.64 -24.71 -22.80
N ASN A 10 -36.10 -24.50 -21.56
CA ASN A 10 -36.33 -25.55 -20.55
C ASN A 10 -35.10 -26.37 -20.15
N ARG A 11 -33.87 -25.90 -20.45
CA ARG A 11 -32.63 -26.49 -19.98
C ARG A 11 -31.81 -25.50 -19.17
N LEU A 12 -31.30 -25.95 -18.03
CA LEU A 12 -30.33 -25.19 -17.25
C LEU A 12 -29.02 -25.13 -18.04
N ARG A 13 -28.54 -23.91 -18.32
CA ARG A 13 -27.25 -23.63 -18.95
C ARG A 13 -26.34 -22.96 -17.92
N GLN A 14 -25.08 -23.40 -17.88
CA GLN A 14 -24.04 -22.78 -17.07
C GLN A 14 -23.14 -21.93 -17.97
N GLY A 15 -22.88 -20.70 -17.55
CA GLY A 15 -21.97 -19.77 -18.19
C GLY A 15 -20.51 -19.98 -17.78
N SER A 16 -19.65 -19.06 -18.22
CA SER A 16 -18.22 -19.06 -17.91
C SER A 16 -17.96 -18.94 -16.39
N LEU A 17 -16.86 -19.55 -15.90
CA LEU A 17 -16.40 -19.37 -14.53
C LEU A 17 -16.02 -17.90 -14.29
N MET A 18 -16.79 -17.21 -13.45
CA MET A 18 -16.62 -15.78 -13.16
C MET A 18 -15.67 -15.54 -12.00
N ALA A 19 -15.65 -16.42 -11.00
CA ALA A 19 -14.72 -16.37 -9.89
C ALA A 19 -14.56 -17.76 -9.24
N GLN A 20 -13.44 -17.98 -8.58
CA GLN A 20 -13.20 -19.13 -7.74
C GLN A 20 -12.69 -18.66 -6.39
N ALA A 21 -13.12 -19.31 -5.32
CA ALA A 21 -12.54 -19.15 -4.00
C ALA A 21 -12.14 -20.54 -3.53
N ASP A 22 -10.89 -20.70 -3.11
CA ASP A 22 -10.33 -21.93 -2.58
C ASP A 22 -9.18 -21.61 -1.61
N GLY A 23 -8.94 -22.45 -0.63
CA GLY A 23 -7.89 -22.29 0.38
C GLY A 23 -8.36 -22.52 1.81
N ALA A 24 -7.41 -22.50 2.75
CA ALA A 24 -7.69 -22.69 4.16
C ALA A 24 -8.58 -21.56 4.72
N VAL A 25 -9.56 -21.95 5.54
CA VAL A 25 -10.45 -21.00 6.22
C VAL A 25 -9.78 -20.51 7.48
N VAL A 26 -9.57 -19.19 7.56
CA VAL A 26 -9.02 -18.50 8.72
C VAL A 26 -10.16 -17.95 9.57
N VAL A 27 -10.29 -18.43 10.81
CA VAL A 27 -11.38 -18.03 11.72
C VAL A 27 -11.22 -16.57 12.14
N ASN A 28 -12.32 -15.80 12.15
CA ASN A 28 -12.28 -14.37 12.42
C ASN A 28 -11.80 -14.03 13.83
N SER A 29 -11.99 -14.91 14.83
CA SER A 29 -11.46 -14.70 16.18
C SER A 29 -9.93 -14.57 16.25
N LEU A 30 -9.20 -15.05 15.24
CA LEU A 30 -7.74 -14.86 15.11
C LEU A 30 -7.37 -13.58 14.32
N LEU A 31 -8.35 -12.99 13.63
CA LEU A 31 -8.22 -11.80 12.80
C LEU A 31 -8.61 -10.53 13.57
N GLU A 32 -9.59 -10.64 14.47
CA GLU A 32 -10.23 -9.53 15.18
C GLU A 32 -9.72 -9.46 16.63
N SER A 33 -9.58 -8.25 17.18
CA SER A 33 -9.13 -8.00 18.56
C SER A 33 -10.17 -8.36 19.63
N GLU A 34 -11.44 -8.48 19.25
CA GLU A 34 -12.55 -8.87 20.11
C GLU A 34 -13.10 -10.23 19.64
N SER A 35 -12.99 -11.25 20.50
CA SER A 35 -13.44 -12.60 20.22
C SER A 35 -14.79 -12.88 20.88
N ASP A 36 -15.87 -12.75 20.13
CA ASP A 36 -17.18 -13.25 20.53
C ASP A 36 -17.42 -14.66 19.99
N ALA A 37 -18.32 -15.43 20.60
CA ALA A 37 -18.74 -16.75 20.11
C ALA A 37 -19.22 -16.73 18.64
N ARG A 38 -19.71 -15.58 18.17
CA ARG A 38 -20.08 -15.36 16.76
C ARG A 38 -18.85 -15.29 15.83
N SER A 39 -17.73 -14.74 16.27
CA SER A 39 -16.50 -14.64 15.49
C SER A 39 -15.80 -16.00 15.31
N GLU A 40 -16.06 -16.98 16.18
CA GLU A 40 -15.61 -18.37 15.98
C GLU A 40 -16.34 -19.11 14.84
N THR A 41 -17.53 -18.65 14.47
CA THR A 41 -18.36 -19.26 13.41
C THR A 41 -18.16 -18.61 12.04
N LYS A 42 -17.39 -17.53 11.97
CA LYS A 42 -17.06 -16.81 10.73
C LYS A 42 -15.60 -17.03 10.38
N GLY A 43 -15.31 -17.18 9.10
CA GLY A 43 -13.95 -17.27 8.62
C GLY A 43 -13.77 -16.66 7.24
N ARG A 44 -12.52 -16.38 6.90
CA ARG A 44 -12.09 -15.81 5.61
C ARG A 44 -11.06 -16.73 4.97
N ILE A 45 -11.10 -16.86 3.65
CA ILE A 45 -10.03 -17.52 2.90
C ILE A 45 -9.09 -16.42 2.43
N LEU A 46 -7.91 -16.32 3.04
CA LEU A 46 -6.94 -15.26 2.74
C LEU A 46 -6.33 -15.48 1.35
N GLY A 47 -6.60 -14.55 0.43
CA GLY A 47 -6.06 -14.61 -0.94
C GLY A 47 -6.64 -15.72 -1.82
N GLY A 48 -7.65 -16.46 -1.34
CA GLY A 48 -8.23 -17.58 -2.07
C GLY A 48 -9.19 -17.17 -3.19
N GLY A 49 -9.71 -15.94 -3.14
CA GLY A 49 -10.63 -15.40 -4.12
C GLY A 49 -9.91 -14.93 -5.39
N VAL A 50 -10.07 -15.66 -6.49
CA VAL A 50 -9.60 -15.29 -7.83
C VAL A 50 -10.80 -14.91 -8.70
N SER A 51 -10.80 -13.68 -9.20
CA SER A 51 -11.77 -13.25 -10.22
C SER A 51 -11.33 -13.75 -11.59
N GLY A 52 -12.20 -14.50 -12.27
CA GLY A 52 -12.05 -14.88 -13.67
C GLY A 52 -12.47 -13.79 -14.65
N ILE A 53 -13.08 -12.72 -14.14
CA ILE A 53 -13.45 -11.53 -14.92
C ILE A 53 -12.55 -10.37 -14.50
N SER A 54 -11.83 -9.80 -15.45
CA SER A 54 -11.13 -8.53 -15.25
C SER A 54 -12.13 -7.39 -15.31
N ARG A 55 -12.08 -6.48 -14.33
CA ARG A 55 -12.80 -5.21 -14.41
C ARG A 55 -12.02 -4.26 -15.31
N THR A 56 -12.67 -3.73 -16.32
CA THR A 56 -12.08 -2.69 -17.17
C THR A 56 -12.24 -1.34 -16.48
N LEU A 57 -11.18 -0.52 -16.54
CA LEU A 57 -11.28 0.88 -16.15
C LEU A 57 -11.86 1.64 -17.33
N GLY A 58 -12.73 2.61 -17.08
CA GLY A 58 -13.37 3.40 -18.12
C GLY A 58 -13.44 4.86 -17.76
N LEU A 59 -13.22 5.73 -18.74
CA LEU A 59 -13.47 7.17 -18.65
C LEU A 59 -14.79 7.47 -19.34
N VAL A 60 -15.66 8.20 -18.65
CA VAL A 60 -16.95 8.66 -19.17
C VAL A 60 -16.86 10.16 -19.42
N LEU A 61 -17.20 10.61 -20.61
CA LEU A 61 -17.37 12.03 -20.91
C LEU A 61 -18.71 12.50 -20.36
N THR A 62 -18.74 13.70 -19.78
CA THR A 62 -20.00 14.32 -19.36
C THR A 62 -20.89 14.65 -20.56
N SER A 63 -22.20 14.79 -20.32
CA SER A 63 -23.23 14.90 -21.36
C SER A 63 -22.96 15.98 -22.41
N GLU A 64 -22.45 17.14 -21.98
CA GLU A 64 -22.08 18.29 -22.81
C GLU A 64 -20.88 18.03 -23.73
N HIS A 65 -20.14 16.93 -23.49
CA HIS A 65 -18.97 16.51 -24.25
C HIS A 65 -19.18 15.20 -25.02
N HIS A 66 -20.40 14.63 -25.06
CA HIS A 66 -20.71 13.46 -25.88
C HIS A 66 -20.48 13.74 -27.37
N SER A 67 -19.45 13.11 -27.93
CA SER A 67 -19.15 13.18 -29.36
C SER A 67 -18.06 12.17 -29.69
N VAL A 68 -18.25 11.42 -30.78
CA VAL A 68 -17.21 10.52 -31.32
C VAL A 68 -15.89 11.27 -31.57
N ARG A 69 -15.96 12.53 -31.99
CA ARG A 69 -14.76 13.37 -32.19
C ARG A 69 -14.05 13.66 -30.88
N LYS A 70 -14.79 14.08 -29.84
CA LYS A 70 -14.23 14.39 -28.51
C LYS A 70 -13.66 13.13 -27.84
N SER A 71 -14.39 12.01 -27.85
CA SER A 71 -13.90 10.75 -27.28
C SER A 71 -12.65 10.22 -28.00
N SER A 72 -12.59 10.36 -29.34
CA SER A 72 -11.39 10.02 -30.11
C SER A 72 -10.20 10.91 -29.78
N MET A 73 -10.42 12.22 -29.63
CA MET A 73 -9.37 13.17 -29.24
C MET A 73 -8.79 12.87 -27.86
N VAL A 74 -9.65 12.64 -26.87
CA VAL A 74 -9.23 12.26 -25.50
C VAL A 74 -8.45 10.95 -25.53
N GLY A 75 -8.97 9.92 -26.23
CA GLY A 75 -8.27 8.65 -26.38
C GLY A 75 -6.90 8.80 -27.04
N LYS A 76 -6.77 9.68 -28.04
CA LYS A 76 -5.49 10.00 -28.69
C LYS A 76 -4.51 10.68 -27.74
N ALA A 77 -4.96 11.65 -26.94
CA ALA A 77 -4.13 12.34 -25.96
C ALA A 77 -3.60 11.35 -24.89
N ILE A 78 -4.47 10.50 -24.35
CA ILE A 78 -4.06 9.46 -23.38
C ILE A 78 -3.04 8.50 -24.00
N ASN A 79 -3.24 8.08 -25.25
CA ASN A 79 -2.33 7.16 -25.95
C ASN A 79 -0.98 7.79 -26.32
N ALA A 80 -0.91 9.11 -26.46
CA ALA A 80 0.35 9.82 -26.65
C ALA A 80 1.20 9.75 -25.36
N ARG A 81 0.55 9.93 -24.20
CA ARG A 81 1.19 9.88 -22.88
C ARG A 81 1.50 8.46 -22.40
N PHE A 82 0.63 7.50 -22.70
CA PHE A 82 0.71 6.12 -22.20
C PHE A 82 0.55 5.08 -23.30
N HIS A 83 1.46 4.13 -23.31
CA HIS A 83 1.43 2.98 -24.19
C HIS A 83 1.88 1.73 -23.45
N THR A 84 1.41 0.58 -23.89
CA THR A 84 1.83 -0.74 -23.40
C THR A 84 2.39 -1.54 -24.58
N TYR A 85 3.02 -2.67 -24.29
CA TYR A 85 3.50 -3.61 -25.28
C TYR A 85 2.72 -4.91 -25.14
N ASP A 86 2.04 -5.32 -26.21
CA ASP A 86 1.35 -6.60 -26.30
C ASP A 86 2.08 -7.46 -27.34
N ARG A 87 2.73 -8.54 -26.88
CA ARG A 87 3.54 -9.45 -27.70
C ARG A 87 4.54 -8.71 -28.61
N GLY A 88 5.21 -7.70 -28.07
CA GLY A 88 6.20 -6.88 -28.79
C GLY A 88 5.61 -5.75 -29.65
N THR A 89 4.27 -5.64 -29.77
CA THR A 89 3.63 -4.55 -30.52
C THR A 89 3.24 -3.42 -29.57
N LYS A 90 3.66 -2.19 -29.89
CA LYS A 90 3.26 -0.98 -29.14
C LYS A 90 1.76 -0.74 -29.32
N ARG A 91 1.02 -0.64 -28.22
CA ARG A 91 -0.43 -0.45 -28.19
C ARG A 91 -0.79 0.68 -27.23
N GLY A 92 -1.69 1.56 -27.64
CA GLY A 92 -2.25 2.58 -26.75
C GLY A 92 -3.07 1.97 -25.62
N VAL A 93 -3.09 2.62 -24.46
CA VAL A 93 -3.87 2.17 -23.29
C VAL A 93 -5.34 2.57 -23.32
N ALA A 94 -5.72 3.53 -24.16
CA ALA A 94 -7.08 4.05 -24.29
C ALA A 94 -7.74 3.63 -25.61
N THR A 95 -8.95 3.07 -25.52
CA THR A 95 -9.77 2.68 -26.67
C THR A 95 -11.16 3.32 -26.56
N PRO A 96 -11.44 4.38 -27.33
CA PRO A 96 -12.80 4.93 -27.45
C PRO A 96 -13.75 3.85 -28.00
N LYS A 97 -14.78 3.48 -27.23
CA LYS A 97 -15.78 2.48 -27.67
C LYS A 97 -17.07 3.14 -28.15
N ARG A 98 -17.38 4.32 -27.59
CA ARG A 98 -18.58 5.10 -27.87
C ARG A 98 -18.25 6.59 -27.91
N ASP A 99 -19.24 7.40 -28.21
CA ASP A 99 -19.18 8.86 -28.19
C ASP A 99 -18.94 9.45 -26.79
N ASN A 100 -19.20 8.67 -25.73
CA ASN A 100 -19.02 9.08 -24.35
C ASN A 100 -18.19 8.13 -23.48
N PHE A 101 -17.73 7.00 -24.01
CA PHE A 101 -17.03 5.98 -23.21
C PHE A 101 -15.69 5.58 -23.84
N ILE A 102 -14.64 5.67 -23.03
CA ILE A 102 -13.27 5.29 -23.38
C ILE A 102 -12.83 4.19 -22.43
N GLU A 103 -12.55 3.00 -22.97
CA GLU A 103 -11.99 1.89 -22.21
C GLU A 103 -10.50 2.12 -21.97
N LEU A 104 -10.03 1.88 -20.75
CA LEU A 104 -8.65 2.06 -20.31
C LEU A 104 -8.05 0.73 -19.88
N VAL A 105 -6.83 0.48 -20.35
CA VAL A 105 -5.93 -0.55 -19.85
C VAL A 105 -5.04 0.10 -18.80
N VAL A 106 -4.94 -0.50 -17.61
CA VAL A 106 -4.05 0.01 -16.56
C VAL A 106 -2.60 -0.15 -17.02
N HIS A 107 -1.86 0.97 -17.07
CA HIS A 107 -0.44 0.95 -17.38
C HIS A 107 0.35 0.28 -16.25
N GLN A 108 1.33 -0.58 -16.59
CA GLN A 108 2.06 -1.43 -15.64
C GLN A 108 2.64 -0.64 -14.44
N ARG A 109 3.14 0.58 -14.71
CA ARG A 109 3.69 1.48 -13.68
C ARG A 109 2.68 1.86 -12.58
N TYR A 110 1.38 1.85 -12.87
CA TYR A 110 0.35 2.23 -11.89
C TYR A 110 -0.40 1.04 -11.30
N ARG A 111 0.04 -0.21 -11.53
CA ARG A 111 -0.65 -1.42 -11.05
C ARG A 111 -0.87 -1.44 -9.53
N ASN A 112 -0.01 -0.73 -8.78
CA ASN A 112 -0.06 -0.66 -7.32
C ASN A 112 -0.79 0.61 -6.81
N ASN A 113 -1.22 1.52 -7.70
CA ASN A 113 -1.93 2.75 -7.33
C ASN A 113 -2.90 3.19 -8.45
N LEU A 114 -4.02 2.48 -8.56
CA LEU A 114 -5.06 2.76 -9.56
C LEU A 114 -5.69 4.16 -9.42
N MET A 115 -5.78 4.67 -8.19
CA MET A 115 -6.34 6.00 -7.93
C MET A 115 -5.45 7.09 -8.50
N ARG A 116 -4.13 6.96 -8.36
CA ARG A 116 -3.19 7.89 -9.02
C ARG A 116 -3.31 7.80 -10.54
N TYR A 117 -3.38 6.60 -11.11
CA TYR A 117 -3.56 6.44 -12.57
C TYR A 117 -4.79 7.19 -13.08
N ALA A 118 -5.93 7.04 -12.40
CA ALA A 118 -7.16 7.72 -12.76
C ALA A 118 -7.00 9.24 -12.72
N ARG A 119 -6.38 9.80 -11.66
CA ARG A 119 -6.13 11.23 -11.52
C ARG A 119 -5.19 11.77 -12.62
N VAL A 120 -4.10 11.06 -12.90
CA VAL A 120 -3.15 11.45 -13.96
C VAL A 120 -3.83 11.42 -15.32
N VAL A 121 -4.57 10.36 -15.63
CA VAL A 121 -5.34 10.27 -16.89
C VAL A 121 -6.35 11.42 -17.03
N GLN A 122 -7.02 11.80 -15.94
CA GLN A 122 -7.96 12.93 -15.93
C GLN A 122 -7.28 14.29 -16.10
N ALA A 123 -6.01 14.41 -15.73
CA ALA A 123 -5.24 15.66 -15.84
C ALA A 123 -4.53 15.84 -17.19
N ILE A 124 -4.57 14.85 -18.09
CA ILE A 124 -3.92 14.90 -19.41
C ILE A 124 -4.55 16.02 -20.26
N PRO A 125 -3.75 16.98 -20.76
CA PRO A 125 -4.25 18.01 -21.67
C PRO A 125 -4.75 17.42 -22.99
N VAL A 126 -5.81 18.01 -23.54
CA VAL A 126 -6.36 17.64 -24.85
C VAL A 126 -6.25 18.84 -25.78
N ASN A 127 -5.45 18.69 -26.84
CA ASN A 127 -5.17 19.75 -27.84
C ASN A 127 -4.57 21.04 -27.26
N GLU A 128 -3.72 20.93 -26.24
CA GLU A 128 -2.99 22.08 -25.69
C GLU A 128 -1.91 22.55 -26.67
N THR A 129 -1.84 23.86 -26.88
CA THR A 129 -0.82 24.51 -27.70
C THR A 129 0.48 24.71 -26.91
N PRO A 130 1.64 24.91 -27.57
CA PRO A 130 2.89 25.17 -26.87
C PRO A 130 2.86 26.40 -25.95
N HIS A 131 2.08 27.42 -26.29
CA HIS A 131 1.94 28.62 -25.47
C HIS A 131 1.11 28.34 -24.20
N GLU A 132 -0.03 27.66 -24.34
CA GLU A 132 -0.85 27.23 -23.20
C GLU A 132 -0.09 26.29 -22.26
N LEU A 133 0.76 25.41 -22.82
CA LEU A 133 1.64 24.55 -22.03
C LEU A 133 2.62 25.38 -21.18
N MET A 134 3.24 26.42 -21.74
CA MET A 134 4.15 27.29 -21.00
C MET A 134 3.44 28.01 -19.85
N ASP A 135 2.24 28.55 -20.11
CA ASP A 135 1.43 29.22 -19.10
C ASP A 135 1.02 28.25 -17.98
N ARG A 136 0.60 27.04 -18.34
CA ARG A 136 0.23 25.99 -17.38
C ARG A 136 1.42 25.53 -16.55
N LEU A 137 2.60 25.36 -17.14
CA LEU A 137 3.83 25.01 -16.40
C LEU A 137 4.22 26.11 -15.40
N ALA A 138 4.05 27.38 -15.76
CA ALA A 138 4.31 28.50 -14.86
C ALA A 138 3.32 28.51 -13.68
N GLU A 139 2.03 28.33 -13.95
CA GLU A 139 0.99 28.24 -12.91
C GLU A 139 1.23 27.04 -11.97
N LEU A 140 1.50 25.86 -12.53
CA LEU A 140 1.77 24.65 -11.77
C LEU A 140 3.07 24.76 -10.96
N SER A 141 4.07 25.49 -11.44
CA SER A 141 5.29 25.75 -10.65
C SER A 141 4.99 26.54 -9.37
N VAL A 142 4.02 27.46 -9.39
CA VAL A 142 3.62 28.22 -8.20
C VAL A 142 2.82 27.32 -7.26
N LYS A 143 1.82 26.60 -7.79
CA LYS A 143 1.00 25.68 -6.99
C LYS A 143 1.83 24.55 -6.36
N LEU A 144 2.83 24.02 -7.07
CA LEU A 144 3.70 22.97 -6.53
C LEU A 144 4.40 23.40 -5.24
N GLN A 145 4.79 24.68 -5.13
CA GLN A 145 5.48 25.21 -3.95
C GLN A 145 4.56 25.47 -2.77
N GLN A 146 3.24 25.41 -2.95
CA GLN A 146 2.26 25.61 -1.90
C GLN A 146 1.86 24.26 -1.28
N PRO A 147 2.03 24.05 0.04
CA PRO A 147 1.79 22.76 0.67
C PRO A 147 0.40 22.15 0.37
N HIS A 148 -0.64 22.98 0.35
CA HIS A 148 -2.03 22.54 0.17
C HIS A 148 -2.40 22.19 -1.29
N THR A 149 -1.65 22.68 -2.29
CA THR A 149 -1.86 22.35 -3.71
C THR A 149 -0.76 21.49 -4.32
N ALA A 150 0.31 21.21 -3.57
CA ALA A 150 1.49 20.48 -4.05
C ALA A 150 1.15 19.11 -4.67
N VAL A 151 0.32 18.31 -4.00
CA VAL A 151 -0.05 16.96 -4.48
C VAL A 151 -0.84 17.02 -5.78
N SER A 152 -1.83 17.92 -5.88
CA SER A 152 -2.59 18.10 -7.13
C SER A 152 -1.70 18.63 -8.26
N ALA A 153 -0.86 19.63 -7.97
CA ALA A 153 0.02 20.21 -8.97
C ALA A 153 1.03 19.19 -9.50
N ALA A 154 1.59 18.36 -8.61
CA ALA A 154 2.50 17.28 -9.00
C ALA A 154 1.83 16.24 -9.92
N VAL A 155 0.56 15.90 -9.68
CA VAL A 155 -0.21 15.00 -10.56
C VAL A 155 -0.44 15.65 -11.94
N ASP A 156 -0.76 16.94 -11.99
CA ASP A 156 -0.93 17.66 -13.25
C ASP A 156 0.38 17.74 -14.04
N LEU A 157 1.48 18.00 -13.36
CA LEU A 157 2.84 17.97 -13.93
C LEU A 157 3.21 16.57 -14.44
N GLU A 158 2.88 15.52 -13.69
CA GLU A 158 3.06 14.13 -14.13
C GLU A 158 2.26 13.80 -15.40
N ALA A 159 1.05 14.36 -15.52
CA ALA A 159 0.19 14.19 -16.69
C ALA A 159 0.75 14.89 -17.94
N ILE A 160 1.43 16.04 -17.77
CA ILE A 160 2.18 16.71 -18.84
C ILE A 160 3.31 15.80 -19.34
N GLY A 161 4.14 15.26 -18.44
CA GLY A 161 5.21 14.32 -18.78
C GLY A 161 6.61 14.96 -18.77
N PRO A 162 7.52 14.59 -19.70
CA PRO A 162 8.93 15.01 -19.68
C PRO A 162 9.16 16.52 -19.59
N GLU A 163 8.28 17.32 -20.17
CA GLU A 163 8.34 18.78 -20.18
C GLU A 163 8.20 19.39 -18.77
N ALA A 164 7.59 18.66 -17.84
CA ALA A 164 7.41 19.09 -16.45
C ALA A 164 8.59 18.75 -15.53
N LEU A 165 9.59 17.97 -16.01
CA LEU A 165 10.72 17.52 -15.19
C LEU A 165 11.50 18.67 -14.51
N PRO A 166 11.81 19.79 -15.18
CA PRO A 166 12.50 20.91 -14.52
C PRO A 166 11.71 21.48 -13.33
N THR A 167 10.39 21.61 -13.50
CA THR A 167 9.49 22.13 -12.45
C THR A 167 9.43 21.17 -11.25
N LEU A 168 9.31 19.87 -11.50
CA LEU A 168 9.31 18.86 -10.45
C LEU A 168 10.66 18.78 -9.72
N ARG A 169 11.78 18.85 -10.44
CA ARG A 169 13.13 18.89 -9.83
C ARG A 169 13.30 20.08 -8.89
N LYS A 170 12.75 21.25 -9.24
CA LYS A 170 12.76 22.42 -8.34
C LYS A 170 12.01 22.16 -7.03
N GLY A 171 10.93 21.36 -7.06
CA GLY A 171 10.17 20.99 -5.87
C GLY A 171 10.93 20.10 -4.88
N LEU A 172 11.91 19.31 -5.35
CA LEU A 172 12.77 18.50 -4.49
C LEU A 172 13.62 19.33 -3.51
N SER A 173 13.90 20.59 -3.85
CA SER A 173 14.66 21.51 -3.00
C SER A 173 13.79 22.36 -2.07
N SER A 174 12.47 22.10 -2.01
CA SER A 174 11.57 22.86 -1.16
C SER A 174 11.83 22.60 0.34
N PRO A 175 11.72 23.62 1.21
CA PRO A 175 11.79 23.41 2.66
C PRO A 175 10.63 22.54 3.18
N GLN A 176 9.50 22.53 2.47
CA GLN A 176 8.28 21.84 2.87
C GLN A 176 8.33 20.34 2.51
N PRO A 177 8.23 19.41 3.49
CA PRO A 177 8.30 17.96 3.22
C PRO A 177 7.26 17.46 2.22
N ILE A 178 6.02 17.96 2.30
CA ILE A 178 4.95 17.59 1.36
C ILE A 178 5.27 17.98 -0.09
N VAL A 179 5.95 19.11 -0.30
CA VAL A 179 6.34 19.57 -1.64
C VAL A 179 7.44 18.67 -2.20
N ARG A 180 8.46 18.35 -1.39
CA ARG A 180 9.52 17.41 -1.78
C ARG A 180 8.93 16.04 -2.11
N PHE A 181 8.06 15.53 -1.25
CA PHE A 181 7.41 14.25 -1.42
C PHE A 181 6.54 14.21 -2.69
N ALA A 182 5.65 15.19 -2.89
CA ALA A 182 4.78 15.23 -4.07
C ALA A 182 5.58 15.27 -5.37
N SER A 183 6.67 16.04 -5.38
CA SER A 183 7.60 16.14 -6.52
C SER A 183 8.31 14.82 -6.78
N ALA A 184 8.87 14.19 -5.74
CA ALA A 184 9.55 12.90 -5.84
C ALA A 184 8.59 11.79 -6.29
N GLU A 185 7.36 11.77 -5.79
CA GLU A 185 6.35 10.78 -6.21
C GLU A 185 6.07 10.90 -7.71
N ALA A 186 5.82 12.12 -8.21
CA ALA A 186 5.60 12.35 -9.64
C ALA A 186 6.83 11.97 -10.49
N LEU A 187 8.04 12.33 -10.06
CA LEU A 187 9.29 11.97 -10.72
C LEU A 187 9.50 10.44 -10.79
N ALA A 188 9.18 9.70 -9.74
CA ALA A 188 9.23 8.24 -9.75
C ALA A 188 8.24 7.63 -10.75
N TYR A 189 7.02 8.16 -10.85
CA TYR A 189 6.06 7.74 -11.89
C TYR A 189 6.44 8.23 -13.30
N LEU A 190 7.37 9.19 -13.44
CA LEU A 190 8.03 9.52 -14.70
C LEU A 190 9.27 8.65 -14.98
N ASN A 191 9.73 7.88 -13.98
CA ASN A 191 10.90 7.00 -13.99
C ASN A 191 12.23 7.75 -13.94
N GLU A 192 12.28 8.79 -13.10
CA GLU A 192 13.50 9.54 -12.79
C GLU A 192 14.12 8.99 -11.49
N GLU A 193 15.40 8.65 -11.53
CA GLU A 193 16.13 8.01 -10.43
C GLU A 193 16.32 8.92 -9.22
N GLU A 194 16.39 10.25 -9.44
CA GLU A 194 16.65 11.23 -8.38
C GLU A 194 15.54 11.26 -7.32
N ALA A 195 14.36 10.72 -7.64
CA ALA A 195 13.25 10.56 -6.71
C ALA A 195 13.52 9.55 -5.59
N VAL A 196 14.40 8.56 -5.82
CA VAL A 196 14.57 7.40 -4.93
C VAL A 196 14.98 7.81 -3.52
N ALA A 197 15.96 8.71 -3.38
CA ALA A 197 16.45 9.14 -2.07
C ALA A 197 15.33 9.82 -1.25
N TYR A 198 14.58 10.73 -1.86
CA TYR A 198 13.47 11.44 -1.21
C TYR A 198 12.31 10.53 -0.85
N LEU A 199 11.98 9.56 -1.70
CA LEU A 199 10.92 8.57 -1.40
C LEU A 199 11.35 7.61 -0.30
N THR A 200 12.63 7.20 -0.27
CA THR A 200 13.19 6.36 0.78
C THR A 200 13.15 7.07 2.13
N GLU A 201 13.55 8.35 2.16
CA GLU A 201 13.43 9.21 3.34
C GLU A 201 11.97 9.38 3.79
N SER A 202 11.06 9.65 2.86
CA SER A 202 9.63 9.81 3.14
C SER A 202 9.00 8.54 3.71
N ALA A 203 9.34 7.37 3.14
CA ALA A 203 8.88 6.07 3.64
C ALA A 203 9.37 5.77 5.05
N ARG A 204 10.58 6.24 5.39
CA ARG A 204 11.16 6.11 6.72
C ARG A 204 10.44 6.99 7.73
N ASN A 205 10.36 8.29 7.44
CA ASN A 205 10.09 9.31 8.43
C ASN A 205 8.60 9.68 8.55
N GLU A 206 7.83 9.62 7.45
CA GLU A 206 6.48 10.18 7.42
C GLU A 206 5.40 9.10 7.17
N PRO A 207 4.62 8.71 8.20
CA PRO A 207 3.54 7.75 8.07
C PRO A 207 2.48 8.09 7.02
N ALA A 208 2.21 9.37 6.76
CA ALA A 208 1.24 9.79 5.75
C ALA A 208 1.74 9.50 4.31
N PHE A 209 3.04 9.58 4.08
CA PHE A 209 3.66 9.40 2.77
C PHE A 209 4.04 7.95 2.49
N ARG A 210 4.21 7.14 3.54
CA ARG A 210 4.81 5.81 3.47
C ARG A 210 4.20 4.86 2.45
N TRP A 211 2.87 4.74 2.42
CA TRP A 211 2.20 3.85 1.47
C TRP A 211 2.46 4.28 0.02
N HIS A 212 2.37 5.59 -0.23
CA HIS A 212 2.58 6.18 -1.54
C HIS A 212 4.03 6.05 -2.00
N ALA A 213 4.99 6.27 -1.10
CA ALA A 213 6.41 6.10 -1.36
C ALA A 213 6.74 4.64 -1.76
N PHE A 214 6.25 3.65 -1.02
CA PHE A 214 6.42 2.24 -1.39
C PHE A 214 5.73 1.87 -2.71
N ALA A 215 4.54 2.41 -2.97
CA ALA A 215 3.85 2.20 -4.24
C ALA A 215 4.65 2.77 -5.43
N ALA A 216 5.23 3.97 -5.27
CA ALA A 216 6.08 4.60 -6.27
C ALA A 216 7.39 3.84 -6.49
N LEU A 217 8.16 3.56 -5.42
CA LEU A 217 9.43 2.81 -5.49
C LEU A 217 9.25 1.42 -6.14
N SER A 218 8.20 0.68 -5.76
CA SER A 218 7.91 -0.65 -6.35
C SER A 218 7.42 -0.62 -7.81
N SER A 219 7.14 0.58 -8.34
CA SER A 219 6.75 0.77 -9.75
C SER A 219 7.92 1.14 -10.67
N MET A 220 9.04 1.57 -10.09
CA MET A 220 10.26 1.91 -10.82
C MET A 220 10.94 0.65 -11.33
N THR A 221 11.83 0.80 -12.32
CA THR A 221 12.66 -0.32 -12.84
C THR A 221 14.12 -0.20 -12.43
N ASP A 222 14.47 0.84 -11.69
CA ASP A 222 15.84 1.18 -11.35
C ASP A 222 16.41 0.29 -10.23
N SER A 223 17.72 0.01 -10.29
CA SER A 223 18.43 -0.70 -9.22
C SER A 223 18.51 0.13 -7.93
N GLU A 224 18.59 1.46 -8.03
CA GLU A 224 18.58 2.36 -6.88
C GLU A 224 17.27 2.24 -6.09
N ALA A 225 16.14 2.08 -6.78
CA ALA A 225 14.86 1.85 -6.10
C ALA A 225 14.88 0.55 -5.29
N HIS A 226 15.51 -0.51 -5.82
CA HIS A 226 15.74 -1.74 -5.06
C HIS A 226 16.66 -1.50 -3.85
N THR A 227 17.77 -0.76 -4.02
CA THR A 227 18.69 -0.42 -2.93
C THR A 227 17.99 0.33 -1.80
N GLY A 228 17.24 1.39 -2.12
CA GLY A 228 16.48 2.16 -1.13
C GLY A 228 15.43 1.31 -0.41
N LEU A 229 14.73 0.41 -1.13
CA LEU A 229 13.82 -0.54 -0.49
C LEU A 229 14.53 -1.54 0.43
N ALA A 230 15.71 -2.04 0.03
CA ALA A 230 16.51 -2.97 0.84
C ALA A 230 16.99 -2.32 2.14
N GLU A 231 17.40 -1.06 2.10
CA GLU A 231 17.76 -0.29 3.30
C GLU A 231 16.59 -0.23 4.31
N LEU A 232 15.36 -0.05 3.82
CA LEU A 232 14.18 0.09 4.68
C LEU A 232 13.78 -1.22 5.42
N LEU A 233 14.34 -2.37 5.04
CA LEU A 233 14.19 -3.63 5.81
C LEU A 233 14.86 -3.59 7.20
N HIS A 234 15.72 -2.60 7.41
CA HIS A 234 16.50 -2.43 8.62
C HIS A 234 15.96 -1.31 9.53
N GLU A 235 14.77 -0.76 9.25
CA GLU A 235 14.21 0.30 10.10
C GLU A 235 13.61 -0.22 11.42
N PRO A 236 13.58 0.60 12.48
CA PRO A 236 12.93 0.23 13.74
C PRO A 236 11.40 0.17 13.63
N SER A 237 10.82 0.93 12.68
CA SER A 237 9.38 0.94 12.42
C SER A 237 8.92 -0.38 11.79
N ASP A 238 7.96 -1.04 12.44
CA ASP A 238 7.38 -2.31 11.96
C ASP A 238 6.68 -2.13 10.61
N GLU A 239 5.99 -1.00 10.44
CA GLU A 239 5.27 -0.64 9.22
C GLU A 239 6.24 -0.38 8.05
N THR A 240 7.38 0.25 8.35
CA THR A 240 8.41 0.53 7.35
C THR A 240 9.10 -0.76 6.91
N ARG A 241 9.53 -1.62 7.84
CA ARG A 241 10.17 -2.90 7.52
C ARG A 241 9.29 -3.80 6.67
N TYR A 242 8.04 -3.97 7.10
CA TYR A 242 7.13 -4.82 6.36
C TYR A 242 6.69 -4.18 5.05
N GLY A 243 6.49 -2.86 5.02
CA GLY A 243 6.21 -2.11 3.79
C GLY A 243 7.32 -2.29 2.74
N ALA A 244 8.58 -2.24 3.17
CA ALA A 244 9.75 -2.50 2.33
C ALA A 244 9.78 -3.94 1.82
N PHE A 245 9.54 -4.92 2.69
CA PHE A 245 9.41 -6.33 2.31
C PHE A 245 8.32 -6.54 1.24
N ASP A 246 7.13 -5.98 1.45
CA ASP A 246 6.00 -6.10 0.52
C ASP A 246 6.28 -5.39 -0.82
N ALA A 247 6.95 -4.24 -0.78
CA ALA A 247 7.37 -3.50 -1.96
C ALA A 247 8.43 -4.27 -2.77
N LEU A 248 9.46 -4.83 -2.14
CA LEU A 248 10.47 -5.69 -2.79
C LEU A 248 9.83 -6.93 -3.41
N LYS A 249 8.89 -7.57 -2.70
CA LYS A 249 8.17 -8.75 -3.23
C LYS A 249 7.32 -8.39 -4.45
N LYS A 250 6.72 -7.20 -4.50
CA LYS A 250 6.00 -6.68 -5.68
C LYS A 250 6.94 -6.31 -6.82
N PHE A 251 8.11 -5.74 -6.49
CA PHE A 251 9.16 -5.39 -7.44
C PHE A 251 9.68 -6.65 -8.13
N ASN A 252 10.11 -7.65 -7.34
CA ASN A 252 10.55 -8.95 -7.81
C ASN A 252 10.23 -10.06 -6.77
N PRO A 253 9.24 -10.93 -7.02
CA PRO A 253 8.91 -12.02 -6.10
C PRO A 253 10.03 -13.05 -5.87
N ARG A 254 11.04 -13.08 -6.74
CA ARG A 254 12.19 -13.99 -6.65
C ARG A 254 13.43 -13.33 -6.04
N ASP A 255 13.29 -12.10 -5.57
CA ASP A 255 14.37 -11.36 -4.96
C ASP A 255 14.97 -12.13 -3.76
N PRO A 256 16.30 -12.34 -3.72
CA PRO A 256 16.95 -13.08 -2.64
C PRO A 256 16.69 -12.53 -1.23
N LEU A 257 16.45 -11.22 -1.08
CA LEU A 257 16.23 -10.58 0.23
C LEU A 257 14.87 -10.93 0.83
N VAL A 258 13.88 -11.22 -0.01
CA VAL A 258 12.49 -11.46 0.42
C VAL A 258 11.93 -12.80 -0.05
N ARG A 259 12.73 -13.64 -0.70
CA ARG A 259 12.30 -14.97 -1.16
C ARG A 259 11.87 -15.83 0.02
N GLY A 260 10.71 -16.46 -0.11
CA GLY A 260 10.15 -17.36 0.91
C GLY A 260 10.09 -18.81 0.48
N GLU A 261 9.60 -19.63 1.40
CA GLU A 261 9.25 -21.04 1.25
C GLU A 261 7.73 -21.17 1.44
N LEU A 262 7.05 -21.85 0.51
CA LEU A 262 5.70 -22.32 0.75
C LEU A 262 5.79 -23.64 1.51
N VAL A 263 5.28 -23.67 2.75
CA VAL A 263 5.27 -24.87 3.59
C VAL A 263 3.90 -25.52 3.51
N GLY A 264 3.88 -26.78 3.04
CA GLY A 264 2.64 -27.46 2.65
C GLY A 264 1.89 -26.66 1.60
N ASP A 265 0.56 -26.63 1.68
CA ASP A 265 -0.30 -25.75 0.88
C ASP A 265 -0.87 -24.58 1.71
N ALA A 266 -0.26 -24.30 2.86
CA ALA A 266 -0.90 -23.52 3.93
C ALA A 266 -0.25 -22.16 4.19
N VAL A 267 1.09 -22.05 4.18
CA VAL A 267 1.78 -20.84 4.71
C VAL A 267 3.02 -20.48 3.91
N SER A 268 3.15 -19.20 3.54
CA SER A 268 4.39 -18.63 2.99
C SER A 268 5.27 -18.10 4.12
N LEU A 269 6.42 -18.71 4.34
CA LEU A 269 7.40 -18.32 5.36
C LEU A 269 8.58 -17.57 4.74
N HIS A 270 8.99 -16.48 5.36
CA HIS A 270 10.09 -15.64 4.90
C HIS A 270 11.07 -15.35 6.04
N LYS A 271 12.37 -15.55 5.80
CA LYS A 271 13.44 -15.11 6.70
C LYS A 271 14.12 -13.90 6.07
N VAL A 272 14.10 -12.78 6.78
CA VAL A 272 14.66 -11.51 6.31
C VAL A 272 15.75 -11.09 7.29
N ALA A 273 16.96 -10.85 6.79
CA ALA A 273 18.01 -10.29 7.61
C ALA A 273 17.60 -8.89 8.09
N SER A 274 17.78 -8.61 9.38
CA SER A 274 17.49 -7.29 9.93
C SER A 274 18.53 -6.92 10.98
N GLN A 275 18.95 -5.66 10.98
CA GLN A 275 19.93 -5.09 11.92
C GLN A 275 19.25 -4.52 13.18
N THR A 276 17.92 -4.55 13.24
CA THR A 276 17.11 -4.06 14.36
C THR A 276 16.54 -5.21 15.19
N GLU A 277 15.75 -4.87 16.22
CA GLU A 277 15.10 -5.85 17.08
C GLU A 277 14.33 -6.92 16.30
N PRO A 278 14.45 -8.20 16.70
CA PRO A 278 13.73 -9.30 16.05
C PRO A 278 12.21 -9.08 16.04
N LEU A 279 11.60 -9.29 14.86
CA LEU A 279 10.18 -9.12 14.65
C LEU A 279 9.61 -10.31 13.88
N ILE A 280 8.51 -10.85 14.39
CA ILE A 280 7.62 -11.72 13.63
C ILE A 280 6.46 -10.87 13.12
N HIS A 281 6.34 -10.73 11.81
CA HIS A 281 5.16 -10.13 11.19
C HIS A 281 4.24 -11.23 10.66
N VAL A 282 2.95 -11.09 10.95
CA VAL A 282 1.90 -12.02 10.54
C VAL A 282 0.87 -11.27 9.70
N ARG A 283 0.65 -11.72 8.45
CA ARG A 283 -0.31 -11.12 7.52
C ARG A 283 -1.67 -11.80 7.56
N ARG A 284 -2.70 -11.06 7.93
CA ARG A 284 -4.05 -11.59 8.13
C ARG A 284 -5.08 -11.05 7.14
N THR A 285 -4.64 -10.24 6.17
CA THR A 285 -5.52 -9.47 5.28
C THR A 285 -5.80 -10.17 3.95
N ASP A 286 -4.78 -10.53 3.19
CA ASP A 286 -4.93 -10.97 1.79
C ASP A 286 -4.07 -12.19 1.39
N ARG A 287 -3.22 -12.73 2.28
CA ARG A 287 -2.47 -13.97 2.04
C ARG A 287 -1.95 -14.59 3.35
N PRO A 288 -1.82 -15.92 3.45
CA PRO A 288 -1.24 -16.60 4.61
C PRO A 288 0.29 -16.47 4.59
N GLU A 289 0.81 -15.41 5.18
CA GLU A 289 2.22 -15.07 5.15
C GLU A 289 2.76 -14.74 6.55
N ILE A 290 3.98 -15.21 6.83
CA ILE A 290 4.73 -14.89 8.06
C ILE A 290 6.14 -14.52 7.67
N VAL A 291 6.60 -13.38 8.20
CA VAL A 291 7.93 -12.84 7.94
C VAL A 291 8.68 -12.73 9.26
N PHE A 292 9.85 -13.36 9.32
CA PHE A 292 10.75 -13.33 10.45
C PHE A 292 11.92 -12.39 10.13
N PHE A 293 11.91 -11.21 10.74
CA PHE A 293 12.98 -10.22 10.64
C PHE A 293 14.02 -10.45 11.75
N GLY A 294 15.28 -10.64 11.35
CA GLY A 294 16.37 -10.88 12.29
C GLY A 294 16.32 -12.26 12.95
N ASN A 295 17.05 -12.42 14.05
CA ASN A 295 17.11 -13.67 14.79
C ASN A 295 16.04 -13.72 15.89
N ILE A 296 14.97 -14.48 15.65
CA ILE A 296 13.84 -14.62 16.59
C ILE A 296 14.24 -15.35 17.89
N GLY A 297 15.24 -16.23 17.82
CA GLY A 297 15.65 -17.03 18.97
C GLY A 297 14.68 -18.15 19.33
N ALA A 298 15.00 -18.81 20.45
CA ALA A 298 14.30 -19.98 20.97
C ALA A 298 13.11 -19.58 21.87
N LEU A 299 12.16 -20.51 22.07
CA LEU A 299 11.14 -20.37 23.11
C LEU A 299 11.76 -20.60 24.48
N GLN A 300 11.34 -19.82 25.47
CA GLN A 300 11.71 -20.07 26.86
C GLN A 300 11.12 -21.40 27.34
N THR A 301 11.96 -22.23 27.96
CA THR A 301 11.57 -23.54 28.48
C THR A 301 11.29 -23.49 29.98
N PRO A 302 10.34 -24.29 30.51
CA PRO A 302 9.52 -25.27 29.78
C PRO A 302 8.44 -24.59 28.92
N ALA A 303 8.40 -24.94 27.64
CA ALA A 303 7.45 -24.42 26.68
C ALA A 303 6.25 -25.37 26.57
N ALA A 304 5.03 -24.82 26.59
CA ALA A 304 3.80 -25.53 26.26
C ALA A 304 2.88 -24.59 25.48
N VAL A 305 2.83 -24.75 24.17
CA VAL A 305 2.12 -23.87 23.23
C VAL A 305 0.99 -24.60 22.54
N PHE A 306 -0.20 -24.02 22.53
CA PHE A 306 -1.35 -24.56 21.81
C PHE A 306 -1.43 -23.95 20.41
N ALA A 307 -1.38 -24.82 19.40
CA ALA A 307 -1.60 -24.50 18.01
C ALA A 307 -3.05 -24.91 17.66
N GLY A 308 -3.99 -23.99 17.87
CA GLY A 308 -5.41 -24.30 17.76
C GLY A 308 -5.87 -25.31 18.82
N LYS A 309 -6.91 -26.09 18.51
CA LYS A 309 -7.52 -27.05 19.46
C LYS A 309 -6.90 -28.46 19.40
N GLN A 310 -6.15 -28.76 18.34
CA GLN A 310 -5.71 -30.12 18.02
C GLN A 310 -4.20 -30.31 18.04
N ILE A 311 -3.40 -29.25 18.14
CA ILE A 311 -1.94 -29.36 18.09
C ILE A 311 -1.32 -28.76 19.35
N LEU A 312 -0.39 -29.49 19.95
CA LEU A 312 0.35 -29.10 21.14
C LEU A 312 1.85 -29.15 20.86
N VAL A 313 2.53 -28.05 21.15
CA VAL A 313 3.99 -27.96 21.11
C VAL A 313 4.50 -27.95 22.54
N LYS A 314 5.40 -28.87 22.88
CA LYS A 314 6.04 -28.96 24.21
C LYS A 314 7.55 -29.00 24.10
N SER A 315 8.27 -28.36 25.01
CA SER A 315 9.71 -28.59 25.16
C SER A 315 9.97 -29.98 25.73
N GLU A 316 10.75 -30.79 25.02
CA GLU A 316 11.34 -32.03 25.57
C GLU A 316 12.55 -31.67 26.44
N ASP A 317 13.36 -30.72 25.96
CA ASP A 317 14.48 -30.11 26.67
C ASP A 317 14.68 -28.66 26.18
N ALA A 318 15.80 -28.02 26.56
CA ALA A 318 16.11 -26.64 26.20
C ALA A 318 16.23 -26.40 24.68
N ASN A 319 16.60 -27.43 23.91
CA ASN A 319 16.94 -27.34 22.49
C ASN A 319 15.95 -28.05 21.57
N ARG A 320 14.99 -28.81 22.11
CA ARG A 320 14.09 -29.64 21.33
C ARG A 320 12.63 -29.47 21.71
N LEU A 321 11.79 -29.30 20.67
CA LEU A 321 10.35 -29.23 20.77
C LEU A 321 9.73 -30.52 20.20
N LYS A 322 8.71 -31.02 20.89
CA LYS A 322 7.81 -32.08 20.46
C LYS A 322 6.50 -31.44 20.02
N VAL A 323 6.12 -31.66 18.77
CA VAL A 323 4.85 -31.17 18.18
C VAL A 323 3.95 -32.37 17.96
N THR A 324 2.79 -32.41 18.62
CA THR A 324 1.84 -33.52 18.49
C THR A 324 0.49 -33.00 18.05
N ARG A 325 -0.08 -33.61 17.01
CA ARG A 325 -1.46 -33.42 16.58
C ARG A 325 -2.33 -34.56 17.08
N PHE A 326 -3.46 -34.19 17.69
CA PHE A 326 -4.51 -35.08 18.16
C PHE A 326 -5.72 -34.97 17.23
N ALA A 327 -6.10 -36.09 16.61
CA ALA A 327 -7.29 -36.18 15.77
C ALA A 327 -8.21 -37.29 16.28
N VAL A 328 -9.51 -37.01 16.34
CA VAL A 328 -10.49 -37.97 16.85
C VAL A 328 -10.63 -39.12 15.86
N GLY A 329 -10.21 -40.33 16.26
CA GLY A 329 -10.31 -41.54 15.45
C GLY A 329 -9.05 -41.89 14.65
N ASP A 330 -8.03 -41.03 14.64
CA ASP A 330 -6.73 -41.28 14.02
C ASP A 330 -5.62 -41.46 15.07
N ALA A 331 -4.50 -42.06 14.68
CA ALA A 331 -3.32 -42.12 15.55
C ALA A 331 -2.68 -40.73 15.69
N ASP A 332 -2.15 -40.42 16.88
CA ASP A 332 -1.44 -39.16 17.12
C ASP A 332 -0.25 -39.02 16.16
N HIS A 333 -0.19 -37.91 15.43
CA HIS A 333 0.97 -37.58 14.60
C HIS A 333 1.92 -36.71 15.43
N THR A 334 3.09 -37.25 15.75
CA THR A 334 4.14 -36.54 16.49
C THR A 334 5.36 -36.31 15.62
N GLU A 335 5.86 -35.08 15.64
CA GLU A 335 7.13 -34.68 15.03
C GLU A 335 8.00 -33.94 16.04
N TYR A 336 9.29 -33.84 15.75
CA TYR A 336 10.27 -33.17 16.61
C TYR A 336 11.04 -32.14 15.80
N CYS A 337 11.33 -31.00 16.43
CA CYS A 337 12.15 -29.96 15.82
C CYS A 337 13.07 -29.29 16.85
N ALA A 338 14.03 -28.52 16.35
CA ALA A 338 14.82 -27.64 17.20
C ALA A 338 13.92 -26.61 17.90
N ASN A 339 14.34 -26.14 19.07
CA ASN A 339 13.72 -25.02 19.78
C ASN A 339 14.03 -23.69 19.07
N ASP A 340 13.42 -23.52 17.91
CA ASP A 340 13.49 -22.34 17.05
C ASP A 340 12.07 -22.07 16.51
N VAL A 341 11.63 -20.82 16.52
CA VAL A 341 10.25 -20.48 16.16
C VAL A 341 9.96 -20.80 14.70
N TYR A 342 10.92 -20.62 13.79
CA TYR A 342 10.73 -20.99 12.39
C TYR A 342 10.56 -22.52 12.24
N ALA A 343 11.40 -23.31 12.90
CA ALA A 343 11.31 -24.76 12.92
C ALA A 343 9.99 -25.25 13.53
N MET A 344 9.53 -24.62 14.62
CA MET A 344 8.23 -24.91 15.23
C MET A 344 7.10 -24.68 14.23
N VAL A 345 7.04 -23.51 13.60
CA VAL A 345 5.99 -23.17 12.62
C VAL A 345 5.97 -24.17 11.47
N ARG A 346 7.14 -24.52 10.92
CA ARG A 346 7.25 -25.51 9.85
C ARG A 346 6.73 -26.88 10.30
N THR A 347 7.01 -27.27 11.54
CA THR A 347 6.63 -28.58 12.11
C THR A 347 5.14 -28.67 12.42
N ILE A 348 4.52 -27.57 12.87
CA ILE A 348 3.06 -27.47 13.00
C ILE A 348 2.38 -27.79 11.65
N VAL A 349 2.89 -27.24 10.55
CA VAL A 349 2.35 -27.52 9.22
C VAL A 349 2.63 -28.97 8.78
N MET A 350 3.81 -29.53 9.11
CA MET A 350 4.15 -30.92 8.78
C MET A 350 3.25 -31.96 9.46
N VAL A 351 2.78 -31.70 10.69
CA VAL A 351 1.76 -32.55 11.34
C VAL A 351 0.33 -32.30 10.82
N GLY A 352 0.19 -31.45 9.80
CA GLY A 352 -1.07 -31.12 9.15
C GLY A 352 -1.84 -29.96 9.80
N GLY A 353 -1.14 -29.10 10.55
CA GLY A 353 -1.67 -27.82 10.99
C GLY A 353 -1.81 -26.83 9.83
N SER A 354 -2.76 -25.92 9.98
CA SER A 354 -3.08 -24.87 9.01
C SER A 354 -2.47 -23.52 9.41
N TYR A 355 -2.65 -22.51 8.56
CA TYR A 355 -2.24 -21.14 8.89
C TYR A 355 -2.84 -20.64 10.21
N THR A 356 -4.08 -20.99 10.54
CA THR A 356 -4.70 -20.58 11.82
C THR A 356 -4.01 -21.19 13.02
N ASP A 357 -3.58 -22.44 12.91
CA ASP A 357 -2.91 -23.14 14.02
C ASP A 357 -1.54 -22.53 14.28
N VAL A 358 -0.85 -22.14 13.21
CA VAL A 358 0.42 -21.40 13.28
C VAL A 358 0.23 -20.03 13.95
N VAL A 359 -0.77 -19.26 13.52
CA VAL A 359 -1.06 -17.94 14.12
C VAL A 359 -1.45 -18.08 15.58
N ALA A 360 -2.28 -19.08 15.92
CA ALA A 360 -2.67 -19.39 17.29
C ALA A 360 -1.45 -19.75 18.15
N ALA A 361 -0.52 -20.56 17.63
CA ALA A 361 0.71 -20.92 18.35
C ALA A 361 1.59 -19.70 18.66
N ILE A 362 1.81 -18.82 17.67
CA ILE A 362 2.60 -17.60 17.87
C ILE A 362 1.92 -16.69 18.90
N GLY A 363 0.60 -16.54 18.81
CA GLY A 363 -0.21 -15.77 19.76
C GLY A 363 -0.14 -16.32 21.18
N ASP A 364 -0.34 -17.63 21.36
CA ASP A 364 -0.30 -18.32 22.65
C ASP A 364 1.11 -18.27 23.28
N ALA A 365 2.16 -18.49 22.49
CA ALA A 365 3.55 -18.34 22.95
C ALA A 365 3.85 -16.90 23.41
N LYS A 366 3.31 -15.89 22.70
CA LYS A 366 3.45 -14.49 23.07
C LYS A 366 2.67 -14.14 24.34
N GLN A 367 1.42 -14.60 24.45
CA GLN A 367 0.57 -14.37 25.61
C GLN A 367 1.15 -14.97 26.89
N LYS A 368 1.79 -16.15 26.78
CA LYS A 368 2.49 -16.82 27.88
C LYS A 368 3.85 -16.19 28.23
N GLY A 369 4.32 -15.21 27.46
CA GLY A 369 5.61 -14.55 27.68
C GLY A 369 6.83 -15.39 27.35
N ILE A 370 6.67 -16.59 26.77
CA ILE A 370 7.78 -17.50 26.45
C ILE A 370 8.43 -17.18 25.09
N LEU A 371 7.80 -16.32 24.28
CA LEU A 371 8.35 -15.77 23.05
C LEU A 371 8.90 -14.35 23.29
N GLY A 372 10.22 -14.23 23.31
CA GLY A 372 10.92 -12.96 23.57
C GLY A 372 10.75 -11.92 22.47
N SER A 373 10.70 -12.33 21.20
CA SER A 373 10.59 -11.41 20.08
C SER A 373 9.26 -10.66 20.03
N ARG A 374 9.26 -9.53 19.32
CA ARG A 374 8.04 -8.80 19.01
C ARG A 374 7.22 -9.56 17.98
N VAL A 375 5.90 -9.51 18.13
CA VAL A 375 4.95 -10.04 17.15
C VAL A 375 4.03 -8.89 16.75
N LYS A 376 3.87 -8.68 15.44
CA LYS A 376 2.95 -7.67 14.90
C LYS A 376 2.06 -8.28 13.83
N PHE A 377 0.82 -7.84 13.84
CA PHE A 377 -0.19 -8.26 12.88
C PHE A 377 -0.52 -7.08 11.98
N ASP A 378 -0.48 -7.29 10.67
CA ASP A 378 -0.87 -6.29 9.67
C ASP A 378 -0.29 -4.88 9.91
N ALA A 379 0.97 -4.80 10.38
CA ALA A 379 1.72 -3.55 10.39
C ALA A 379 2.08 -3.16 8.95
N LEU A 380 1.06 -2.71 8.22
CA LEU A 380 1.09 -2.36 6.80
C LEU A 380 0.96 -0.85 6.65
N PRO A 381 1.71 -0.23 5.73
CA PRO A 381 1.39 1.11 5.27
C PRO A 381 -0.04 1.15 4.74
N VAL A 382 -0.81 2.15 5.15
CA VAL A 382 -2.18 2.37 4.68
C VAL A 382 -2.27 3.66 3.88
N PRO A 383 -3.04 3.68 2.76
CA PRO A 383 -3.30 4.92 2.03
C PRO A 383 -4.27 5.82 2.82
N GLY A 384 -4.31 7.11 2.47
CA GLY A 384 -5.35 8.04 2.94
C GLY A 384 -5.13 8.58 4.36
N ARG A 385 -3.90 8.55 4.87
CA ARG A 385 -3.53 9.31 6.08
C ARG A 385 -3.29 10.76 5.70
N ASP A 386 -3.87 11.67 6.48
CA ASP A 386 -3.67 13.11 6.30
C ASP A 386 -2.30 13.51 6.84
N TYR A 387 -1.57 14.28 6.04
CA TYR A 387 -0.34 14.94 6.48
C TYR A 387 -0.71 16.24 7.19
N GLN A 388 -0.29 16.38 8.44
CA GLN A 388 -0.47 17.61 9.19
C GLN A 388 0.65 18.58 8.82
N LEU A 389 0.28 19.77 8.34
CA LEU A 389 1.24 20.85 8.16
C LEU A 389 1.67 21.29 9.56
N GLU A 390 2.97 21.24 9.83
CA GLU A 390 3.51 21.92 11.00
C GLU A 390 3.16 23.41 10.84
N GLU A 391 2.35 23.93 11.75
CA GLU A 391 2.15 25.37 11.86
C GLU A 391 3.52 25.97 12.19
N GLU A 392 3.94 26.98 11.42
CA GLU A 392 5.10 27.77 11.84
C GLU A 392 4.79 28.28 13.26
N PRO A 393 5.68 28.10 14.24
CA PRO A 393 5.43 28.64 15.56
C PRO A 393 5.17 30.13 15.37
N GLU A 394 3.99 30.60 15.80
CA GLU A 394 3.71 32.02 15.93
C GLU A 394 4.90 32.58 16.71
N GLY A 395 5.74 33.39 16.05
CA GLY A 395 6.88 33.98 16.70
C GLY A 395 6.36 34.74 17.91
N ASP A 396 6.84 34.38 19.10
CA ASP A 396 6.72 35.20 20.30
C ASP A 396 7.33 36.57 19.97
N PHE A 397 6.50 37.48 19.46
CA PHE A 397 6.78 38.92 19.50
C PHE A 397 6.49 39.38 20.93
N ASP A 398 7.34 38.94 21.86
CA ASP A 398 7.38 39.48 23.20
C ASP A 398 8.33 40.70 23.19
N GLY A 399 7.74 41.89 23.33
CA GLY A 399 8.46 43.08 23.76
C GLY A 399 9.05 43.99 22.68
N LEU A 400 8.20 44.75 21.98
CA LEU A 400 8.53 46.13 21.62
C LEU A 400 7.44 47.05 22.17
N ASP A 401 7.68 47.47 23.41
CA ASP A 401 7.40 48.79 23.99
C ASP A 401 6.49 49.71 23.16
N ASP A 402 5.16 49.59 23.36
CA ASP A 402 4.19 50.62 22.98
C ASP A 402 4.31 51.79 23.96
N GLY A 403 5.30 52.64 23.73
CA GLY A 403 5.44 53.95 24.34
C GLY A 403 4.83 55.05 23.47
N GLU A 404 3.68 55.57 23.93
CA GLU A 404 3.06 56.85 23.57
C GLU A 404 2.40 56.98 22.18
N ILE A 405 1.11 56.60 22.10
CA ILE A 405 0.14 57.30 21.24
C ILE A 405 -0.73 58.18 22.14
N LEU A 406 -0.60 59.49 21.94
CA LEU A 406 -1.35 60.54 22.60
C LEU A 406 -2.81 60.57 22.12
N ASP A 407 -3.70 60.39 23.10
CA ASP A 407 -5.00 61.03 23.38
C ASP A 407 -6.01 61.32 22.25
N GLU A 408 -7.22 60.79 22.49
CA GLU A 408 -8.45 61.08 21.77
C GLU A 408 -9.02 62.45 22.18
N SER A 409 -9.40 63.29 21.21
CA SER A 409 -10.62 64.11 21.29
C SER A 409 -10.77 64.96 20.03
N ASP A 410 -11.78 64.66 19.23
CA ASP A 410 -12.85 65.63 18.90
C ASP A 410 -13.80 65.01 17.87
N ALA A 411 -14.89 64.47 18.41
CA ALA A 411 -16.10 64.21 17.66
C ALA A 411 -16.90 65.52 17.60
N ASP A 412 -17.08 66.07 16.39
CA ASP A 412 -18.04 67.15 16.16
C ASP A 412 -18.88 66.80 14.93
N ILE A 413 -20.09 66.29 15.19
CA ILE A 413 -21.12 66.02 14.19
C ILE A 413 -22.19 67.09 14.36
N GLY A 414 -22.05 68.19 13.61
CA GLY A 414 -22.98 69.32 13.63
C GLY A 414 -24.24 69.04 12.81
N GLU A 415 -25.38 69.24 13.47
CA GLU A 415 -26.76 69.22 12.96
C GLU A 415 -26.99 70.06 11.70
N LEU A 416 -27.76 69.50 10.76
CA LEU A 416 -28.53 70.24 9.75
C LEU A 416 -29.96 70.46 10.27
N ALA A 417 -30.33 71.72 10.49
CA ALA A 417 -31.72 72.15 10.61
C ALA A 417 -32.10 73.05 9.40
N PRO A 418 -33.37 73.05 8.96
CA PRO A 418 -33.77 73.57 7.65
C PRO A 418 -34.34 75.00 7.70
N ALA A 419 -34.24 75.74 6.59
CA ALA A 419 -35.28 76.66 6.08
C ALA A 419 -34.84 77.40 4.80
N ALA A 420 -35.52 77.12 3.68
CA ALA A 420 -36.17 78.07 2.76
C ALA A 420 -36.56 77.36 1.46
#